data_AF-A0A960LNH4-F1
#
_entry.id   AF-A0A960LNH4-F1
#
_cell.length_a   1.000
_cell.length_b   1.000
_cell.length_c   1.000
_cell.angle_alpha   90.00
_cell.angle_beta   90.00
_cell.angle_gamma   90.00
#
_symmetry.space_group_name_H-M   'P 1'
#
loop_
_entity.id
_entity.type
_entity.pdbx_description
1 polymer ?
#
loop_
_entity_poly.entity_id
_entity_poly.type
_entity_poly.pdbx_seq_one_letter_code
_entity_poly.pdbx_strand_id
1 'polypeptide(L)'
;MAPLFGALITGLAGVGDHRRCFPIVVTAISISLCAAIAMLVQVVSHGPIDYFVGGWDTTRVPLGVSIQLRVDALNGLVLVVISTVALLTAIFSLRRVGEENTEKTPQFYMLFLLLCMGLLGMTITADAFNLFVLVEVSSLTSYALVAMGSKPRGTVAAFNYIIMGTIG
;
A
#
# COMPACT_ATOMS: atom_id res chain seq x y z
N MET A 1 6.31 -2.40 -4.95
CA MET A 1 6.07 -3.78 -5.43
C MET A 1 6.10 -4.84 -4.32
N ALA A 2 7.04 -4.79 -3.37
CA ALA A 2 7.08 -5.79 -2.28
C ALA A 2 5.75 -5.95 -1.50
N PRO A 3 4.97 -4.90 -1.19
CA PRO A 3 3.69 -5.06 -0.49
C PRO A 3 2.62 -5.73 -1.36
N LEU A 4 2.65 -5.52 -2.67
CA LEU A 4 1.73 -6.18 -3.61
C LEU A 4 1.94 -7.70 -3.61
N PHE A 5 3.20 -8.13 -3.77
CA PHE A 5 3.54 -9.55 -3.73
C PHE A 5 3.28 -10.13 -2.34
N GLY A 6 3.62 -9.39 -1.28
CA GLY A 6 3.29 -9.77 0.09
C GLY A 6 1.79 -9.99 0.28
N ALA A 7 0.93 -9.12 -0.28
CA ALA A 7 -0.53 -9.25 -0.19
C ALA A 7 -1.01 -10.53 -0.88
N LEU A 8 -0.54 -10.79 -2.10
CA LEU A 8 -0.89 -11.99 -2.86
C LEU A 8 -0.46 -13.27 -2.12
N ILE A 9 0.78 -13.31 -1.63
CA ILE A 9 1.32 -14.46 -0.88
C ILE A 9 0.53 -14.63 0.42
N THR A 10 0.19 -13.55 1.12
CA THR A 10 -0.59 -13.61 2.36
C THR A 10 -2.01 -14.11 2.13
N GLY A 11 -2.65 -13.68 1.04
CA GLY A 11 -3.98 -14.17 0.65
C GLY A 11 -3.99 -15.65 0.32
N LEU A 12 -2.97 -16.14 -0.41
CA LEU A 12 -2.84 -17.56 -0.76
C LEU A 12 -2.41 -18.44 0.43
N ALA A 13 -1.40 -18.02 1.19
CA ALA A 13 -0.89 -18.76 2.35
C ALA A 13 -1.86 -18.73 3.54
N GLY A 14 -2.71 -17.70 3.61
CA GLY A 14 -3.74 -17.50 4.62
C GLY A 14 -4.85 -18.54 4.62
N VAL A 15 -5.07 -19.24 3.50
CA VAL A 15 -6.06 -20.33 3.38
C VAL A 15 -5.68 -21.54 4.25
N GLY A 16 -4.39 -21.71 4.56
CA GLY A 16 -3.89 -22.85 5.35
C GLY A 16 -3.50 -22.50 6.78
N ASP A 17 -2.60 -21.53 6.98
CA ASP A 17 -2.03 -21.21 8.29
C ASP A 17 -1.81 -19.70 8.49
N HIS A 18 -2.70 -19.12 9.30
CA HIS A 18 -2.77 -17.71 9.68
C HIS A 18 -1.48 -17.20 10.35
N ARG A 19 -0.68 -18.10 10.95
CA ARG A 19 0.58 -17.74 11.63
C ARG A 19 1.67 -17.30 10.66
N ARG A 20 1.60 -17.75 9.40
CA ARG A 20 2.58 -17.40 8.36
C ARG A 20 2.36 -16.01 7.78
N CYS A 21 1.16 -15.44 7.94
CA CYS A 21 0.82 -14.11 7.41
C CYS A 21 1.70 -13.01 8.02
N PHE A 22 1.92 -13.06 9.33
CA PHE A 22 2.70 -12.03 10.03
C PHE A 22 4.15 -11.89 9.51
N PRO A 23 4.98 -12.95 9.45
CA PRO A 23 6.34 -12.81 8.94
C PRO A 23 6.38 -12.37 7.47
N ILE A 24 5.43 -12.77 6.64
CA ILE A 24 5.32 -12.32 5.25
C ILE A 24 5.08 -10.80 5.19
N VAL A 25 4.17 -10.28 6.01
CA VAL A 25 3.86 -8.84 6.06
C VAL A 25 5.06 -8.03 6.54
N VAL A 26 5.69 -8.46 7.64
CA VAL A 26 6.85 -7.77 8.20
C VAL A 26 8.01 -7.76 7.22
N THR A 27 8.28 -8.89 6.55
CA THR A 27 9.35 -8.96 5.54
C THR A 27 9.04 -8.08 4.33
N ALA A 28 7.82 -8.10 3.80
CA ALA A 28 7.42 -7.27 2.67
C ALA A 28 7.55 -5.76 2.95
N ILE A 29 7.15 -5.33 4.15
CA ILE A 29 7.25 -3.92 4.56
C ILE A 29 8.70 -3.55 4.86
N SER A 30 9.48 -4.44 5.49
CA SER A 30 10.91 -4.20 5.74
C SER A 30 11.68 -4.02 4.42
N ILE A 31 11.41 -4.86 3.41
CA ILE A 31 11.98 -4.70 2.07
C ILE A 31 11.58 -3.35 1.47
N SER A 32 10.33 -2.93 1.66
CA SER A 32 9.85 -1.63 1.16
C SER A 32 10.53 -0.45 1.86
N LEU A 33 10.75 -0.54 3.17
CA LEU A 33 11.48 0.47 3.95
C LEU A 33 12.94 0.55 3.50
N CYS A 34 13.63 -0.58 3.34
CA CYS A 34 15.00 -0.61 2.83
C CYS A 34 15.08 0.01 1.43
N ALA A 35 14.13 -0.31 0.53
CA ALA A 35 14.06 0.28 -0.79
C ALA A 35 13.77 1.78 -0.76
N ALA A 36 12.89 2.24 0.14
CA ALA A 36 12.60 3.66 0.32
C ALA A 36 13.82 4.45 0.79
N ILE A 37 14.59 3.90 1.76
CA ILE A 37 15.84 4.50 2.24
C ILE A 37 16.87 4.55 1.11
N ALA A 38 17.03 3.45 0.35
CA ALA A 38 17.95 3.40 -0.78
C ALA A 38 17.60 4.44 -1.85
N MET A 39 16.31 4.58 -2.19
CA MET A 39 15.82 5.59 -3.12
C MET A 39 16.08 7.01 -2.62
N LEU A 40 15.83 7.29 -1.34
CA LEU A 40 16.12 8.60 -0.75
C LEU A 40 17.61 8.94 -0.87
N VAL A 41 18.50 8.02 -0.52
CA VAL A 41 19.96 8.22 -0.65
C VAL A 41 20.35 8.46 -2.10
N GLN A 42 19.78 7.69 -3.04
CA GLN A 42 20.05 7.83 -4.46
C GLN A 42 19.64 9.21 -4.97
N VAL A 43 18.44 9.67 -4.62
CA VAL A 43 17.89 10.94 -5.12
C VAL A 43 18.57 12.16 -4.50
N VAL A 44 18.98 12.08 -3.23
CA VAL A 44 19.77 13.13 -2.58
C VAL A 44 21.17 13.24 -3.20
N SER A 45 21.75 12.13 -3.64
CA SER A 45 23.13 12.11 -4.15
C SER A 45 23.22 12.37 -5.67
N HIS A 46 22.25 11.89 -6.45
CA HIS A 46 22.30 11.89 -7.92
C HIS A 46 21.16 12.67 -8.60
N GLY A 47 20.19 13.19 -7.83
CA GLY A 47 19.03 13.91 -8.34
C GLY A 47 17.80 13.03 -8.60
N PRO A 48 16.69 13.63 -9.08
CA PRO A 48 15.42 12.92 -9.27
C PRO A 48 15.50 11.79 -10.29
N ILE A 49 14.70 10.75 -10.07
CA ILE A 49 14.60 9.57 -10.94
C ILE A 49 13.24 9.62 -11.65
N ASP A 50 13.25 9.61 -12.97
CA ASP A 50 12.08 9.41 -13.82
C ASP A 50 12.12 8.02 -14.45
N TYR A 51 11.01 7.28 -14.36
CA TYR A 51 10.88 5.94 -14.92
C TYR A 51 9.54 5.76 -15.61
N PHE A 52 9.57 5.32 -16.87
CA PHE A 52 8.38 5.03 -17.66
C PHE A 52 8.14 3.51 -17.68
N VAL A 53 7.06 3.07 -17.04
CA VAL A 53 6.71 1.64 -17.01
C VAL A 53 6.27 1.20 -18.41
N GLY A 54 6.79 0.08 -18.89
CA GLY A 54 6.40 -0.51 -20.17
C GLY A 54 6.99 0.16 -21.42
N GLY A 55 7.93 1.11 -21.25
CA GLY A 55 8.57 1.80 -22.37
C GLY A 55 7.62 2.67 -23.19
N TRP A 56 6.47 3.04 -22.61
CA TRP A 56 5.51 3.99 -23.16
C TRP A 56 6.03 5.41 -22.92
N ASP A 57 7.15 5.72 -23.58
CA ASP A 57 7.71 7.06 -23.54
C ASP A 57 6.73 8.04 -24.20
N THR A 58 6.79 9.30 -23.78
CA THR A 58 5.92 10.41 -24.23
C THR A 58 5.85 10.56 -25.75
N THR A 59 6.87 10.08 -26.47
CA THR A 59 6.92 10.07 -27.95
C THR A 59 6.00 9.04 -28.60
N ARG A 60 5.55 7.99 -27.89
CA ARG A 60 4.81 6.84 -28.44
C ARG A 60 3.31 6.83 -28.10
N VAL A 61 2.83 7.70 -27.22
CA VAL A 61 1.42 7.72 -26.79
C VAL A 61 0.81 9.12 -27.02
N PRO A 62 0.09 9.35 -28.14
CA PRO A 62 -0.58 10.62 -28.43
C PRO A 62 -1.70 10.99 -27.44
N LEU A 63 -2.20 10.00 -26.69
CA LEU A 63 -3.29 10.15 -25.71
C LEU A 63 -2.80 10.52 -24.30
N GLY A 64 -1.48 10.68 -24.08
CA GLY A 64 -0.92 11.21 -22.82
C GLY A 64 -1.00 10.30 -21.59
N VAL A 65 -1.54 9.07 -21.71
CA VAL A 65 -1.60 8.11 -20.59
C VAL A 65 -0.32 7.26 -20.59
N SER A 66 0.71 7.72 -19.90
CA SER A 66 1.92 6.95 -19.59
C SER A 66 1.99 6.68 -18.09
N ILE A 67 2.44 5.49 -17.69
CA ILE A 67 2.69 5.16 -16.29
C ILE A 67 4.08 5.72 -15.96
N GLN A 68 4.12 6.99 -15.57
CA GLN A 68 5.34 7.67 -15.20
C GLN A 68 5.51 7.62 -13.68
N LEU A 69 6.64 7.10 -13.24
CA LEU A 69 7.06 7.14 -11.85
C LEU A 69 8.16 8.19 -11.70
N ARG A 70 7.97 9.14 -10.82
CA ARG A 70 8.94 10.18 -10.50
C ARG A 70 9.25 10.18 -9.01
N VAL A 71 10.52 10.01 -8.68
CA VAL A 71 11.00 10.06 -7.31
C VAL A 71 11.96 11.23 -7.17
N ASP A 72 11.53 12.26 -6.45
CA ASP A 72 12.36 13.36 -5.99
C ASP A 72 12.67 13.22 -4.49
N ALA A 73 13.41 14.19 -3.92
CA ALA A 73 13.83 14.12 -2.52
C ALA A 73 12.63 14.18 -1.55
N LEU A 74 11.56 14.89 -1.92
CA LEU A 74 10.34 14.99 -1.13
C LEU A 74 9.60 13.64 -1.13
N ASN A 75 9.37 13.06 -2.30
CA ASN A 75 8.74 11.75 -2.47
C ASN A 75 9.56 10.66 -1.75
N GLY A 76 10.89 10.71 -1.86
CA GLY A 76 11.79 9.82 -1.13
C GLY A 76 11.60 9.88 0.38
N LEU A 77 11.45 11.08 0.95
CA LEU A 77 11.20 11.27 2.38
C LEU A 77 9.82 10.72 2.76
N VAL A 78 8.78 11.03 1.98
CA VAL A 78 7.41 10.55 2.22
C VAL A 78 7.33 9.03 2.17
N LEU A 79 8.04 8.37 1.22
CA LEU A 79 8.14 6.91 1.15
C LEU A 79 8.71 6.29 2.42
N VAL A 80 9.76 6.89 2.98
CA VAL A 80 10.39 6.42 4.23
C VAL A 80 9.43 6.57 5.40
N VAL A 81 8.72 7.70 5.50
CA VAL A 81 7.72 7.94 6.56
C VAL A 81 6.60 6.91 6.48
N ILE A 82 5.99 6.72 5.30
CA ILE A 82 4.91 5.74 5.10
C ILE A 82 5.38 4.34 5.45
N SER A 83 6.56 3.92 4.95
CA SER A 83 7.09 2.58 5.20
C SER A 83 7.42 2.34 6.67
N THR A 84 7.91 3.37 7.38
CA THR A 84 8.22 3.29 8.82
C THR A 84 6.95 3.16 9.64
N VAL A 85 5.94 4.00 9.37
CA VAL A 85 4.64 3.93 10.06
C VAL A 85 3.96 2.60 9.76
N ALA A 86 4.02 2.10 8.52
CA ALA A 86 3.51 0.80 8.15
C ALA A 86 4.21 -0.33 8.92
N LEU A 87 5.54 -0.27 9.08
CA LEU A 87 6.28 -1.28 9.83
C LEU A 87 5.90 -1.30 11.31
N LEU A 88 5.82 -0.12 11.94
CA LEU A 88 5.38 0.00 13.32
C LEU A 88 3.95 -0.54 13.48
N THR A 89 3.04 -0.15 12.58
CA THR A 89 1.64 -0.62 12.59
C THR A 89 1.56 -2.14 12.44
N ALA A 90 2.37 -2.74 11.56
CA ALA A 90 2.45 -4.18 11.40
C ALA A 90 2.87 -4.87 12.71
N ILE A 91 3.92 -4.38 13.38
CA ILE A 91 4.41 -4.93 14.65
C ILE A 91 3.33 -4.84 15.74
N PHE A 92 2.66 -3.69 15.87
CA PHE A 92 1.59 -3.51 16.85
C PHE A 92 0.34 -4.35 16.54
N SER A 93 0.06 -4.62 15.26
CA SER A 93 -1.11 -5.39 14.85
C SER A 93 -1.08 -6.84 15.33
N LEU A 94 0.10 -7.44 15.54
CA LEU A 94 0.25 -8.86 15.90
C LEU A 94 -0.56 -9.24 17.15
N ARG A 95 -0.51 -8.39 18.18
CA ARG A 95 -1.22 -8.66 19.44
C ARG A 95 -2.72 -8.43 19.28
N ARG A 96 -3.11 -7.37 18.58
CA ARG A 96 -4.52 -6.94 18.45
C ARG A 96 -5.34 -7.85 17.55
N VAL A 97 -4.79 -8.26 16.41
CA VAL A 97 -5.52 -9.04 15.40
C VAL A 97 -5.81 -10.46 15.90
N GLY A 98 -4.85 -11.08 16.60
CA GLY A 98 -5.03 -12.40 17.19
C GLY A 98 -6.01 -12.44 18.37
N GLU A 99 -6.19 -11.33 19.08
CA GLU A 99 -7.15 -11.22 20.19
C GLU A 99 -8.59 -10.96 19.69
N GLU A 100 -8.74 -10.29 18.55
CA GLU A 100 -10.05 -9.80 18.09
C GLU A 100 -10.79 -10.78 17.17
N ASN A 101 -10.12 -11.38 16.17
CA ASN A 101 -10.70 -12.40 15.28
C ASN A 101 -9.63 -13.19 14.52
N THR A 102 -9.26 -14.37 15.02
CA THR A 102 -8.24 -15.24 14.39
C THR A 102 -8.57 -15.59 12.94
N GLU A 103 -9.83 -15.85 12.60
CA GLU A 103 -10.24 -16.28 11.24
C GLU A 103 -10.13 -15.17 10.18
N LYS A 104 -10.15 -13.89 10.57
CA LYS A 104 -10.05 -12.75 9.65
C LYS A 104 -8.63 -12.20 9.49
N THR A 105 -7.67 -12.80 10.18
CA THR A 105 -6.25 -12.40 10.18
C THR A 105 -5.65 -12.28 8.77
N PRO A 106 -5.88 -13.22 7.83
CA PRO A 106 -5.23 -13.17 6.52
C PRO A 106 -5.83 -12.09 5.64
N GLN A 107 -7.15 -11.87 5.69
CA GLN A 107 -7.82 -10.79 4.98
C GLN A 107 -7.36 -9.43 5.51
N PHE A 108 -7.20 -9.29 6.83
CA PHE A 108 -6.66 -8.09 7.45
C PHE A 108 -5.27 -7.76 6.90
N TYR A 109 -4.35 -8.73 6.93
CA TYR A 109 -2.99 -8.51 6.46
C TYR A 109 -2.88 -8.30 4.94
N MET A 110 -3.73 -8.97 4.15
CA MET A 110 -3.82 -8.74 2.71
C MET A 110 -4.27 -7.30 2.42
N LEU A 111 -5.36 -6.85 3.04
CA LEU A 111 -5.90 -5.50 2.85
C LEU A 111 -4.94 -4.43 3.36
N PHE A 112 -4.25 -4.68 4.47
CA PHE A 112 -3.21 -3.80 5.01
C PHE A 112 -2.03 -3.64 4.05
N LEU A 113 -1.57 -4.73 3.43
CA LEU A 113 -0.49 -4.66 2.44
C LEU A 113 -0.93 -3.98 1.13
N LEU A 114 -2.19 -4.17 0.70
CA LEU A 114 -2.75 -3.43 -0.44
C LEU A 114 -2.89 -1.94 -0.15
N LEU A 115 -3.29 -1.56 1.07
CA LEU A 115 -3.32 -0.17 1.51
C LEU A 115 -1.91 0.45 1.45
N CYS A 116 -0.91 -0.25 2.01
CA CYS A 116 0.49 0.21 1.95
C CYS A 116 0.99 0.34 0.50
N MET A 117 0.62 -0.60 -0.38
CA MET A 117 0.93 -0.54 -1.80
C MET A 117 0.34 0.71 -2.45
N GLY A 118 -0.94 1.00 -2.20
CA GLY A 118 -1.62 2.19 -2.69
C GLY A 118 -0.94 3.48 -2.24
N LEU A 119 -0.67 3.61 -0.93
CA LEU A 119 0.00 4.78 -0.34
C LEU A 119 1.40 5.02 -0.93
N LEU A 120 2.22 3.98 -1.03
CA LEU A 120 3.56 4.08 -1.61
C LEU A 120 3.50 4.40 -3.11
N GLY A 121 2.55 3.82 -3.84
CA GLY A 121 2.31 4.10 -5.26
C GLY A 121 1.92 5.55 -5.50
N MET A 122 0.96 6.08 -4.72
CA MET A 122 0.49 7.48 -4.85
C MET A 122 1.63 8.49 -4.67
N THR A 123 2.61 8.14 -3.84
CA THR A 123 3.75 9.01 -3.53
C THR A 123 4.70 9.17 -4.73
N ILE A 124 4.78 8.16 -5.61
CA ILE A 124 5.78 8.12 -6.70
C ILE A 124 5.19 8.27 -8.08
N THR A 125 3.87 8.20 -8.23
CA THR A 125 3.21 8.33 -9.53
C THR A 125 3.21 9.80 -9.98
N ALA A 126 3.50 10.03 -11.26
CA ALA A 126 3.55 11.37 -11.84
C ALA A 126 2.38 11.66 -12.79
N ASP A 127 1.49 10.70 -12.99
CA ASP A 127 0.28 10.84 -13.81
C ASP A 127 -1.01 10.78 -12.98
N ALA A 128 -2.00 11.59 -13.36
CA ALA A 128 -3.26 11.73 -12.64
C ALA A 128 -4.14 10.47 -12.70
N PHE A 129 -4.01 9.67 -13.77
CA PHE A 129 -4.80 8.45 -13.94
C PHE A 129 -4.38 7.40 -12.91
N ASN A 130 -3.09 7.07 -12.81
CA ASN A 130 -2.60 6.14 -11.80
C ASN A 130 -2.79 6.69 -10.39
N LEU A 131 -2.66 8.01 -10.19
CA LEU A 131 -2.99 8.62 -8.90
C LEU A 131 -4.44 8.32 -8.52
N PHE A 132 -5.39 8.54 -9.41
CA PHE A 132 -6.80 8.22 -9.18
C PHE A 132 -7.00 6.73 -8.86
N VAL A 133 -6.44 5.83 -9.67
CA VAL A 133 -6.53 4.38 -9.44
C VAL A 133 -5.96 4.00 -8.07
N LEU A 134 -4.84 4.57 -7.66
CA LEU A 134 -4.20 4.26 -6.38
C LEU A 134 -4.94 4.87 -5.20
N VAL A 135 -5.56 6.05 -5.36
CA VAL A 135 -6.49 6.63 -4.39
C VAL A 135 -7.65 5.66 -4.17
N GLU A 136 -8.27 5.16 -5.23
CA GLU A 136 -9.40 4.20 -5.15
C GLU A 136 -8.99 2.87 -4.50
N VAL A 137 -7.83 2.31 -4.86
CA VAL A 137 -7.32 1.10 -4.22
C VAL A 137 -7.08 1.34 -2.72
N SER A 138 -6.52 2.49 -2.36
CA SER A 138 -6.27 2.83 -0.95
C SER A 138 -7.56 3.10 -0.16
N SER A 139 -8.56 3.70 -0.79
CA SER A 139 -9.85 4.02 -0.16
C SER A 139 -10.64 2.74 0.10
N LEU A 140 -10.81 1.89 -0.91
CA LEU A 140 -11.54 0.61 -0.80
C LEU A 140 -10.89 -0.32 0.22
N THR A 141 -9.56 -0.39 0.25
CA THR A 141 -8.84 -1.21 1.24
C THR A 141 -8.98 -0.66 2.65
N SER A 142 -8.93 0.66 2.83
CA SER A 142 -9.19 1.33 4.11
C SER A 142 -10.62 1.06 4.61
N TYR A 143 -11.63 1.18 3.74
CA TYR A 143 -13.02 0.93 4.09
C TYR A 143 -13.24 -0.54 4.50
N ALA A 144 -12.64 -1.48 3.77
CA ALA A 144 -12.66 -2.89 4.12
C ALA A 144 -11.98 -3.16 5.47
N LEU A 145 -10.85 -2.49 5.77
CA LEU A 145 -10.18 -2.56 7.08
C LEU A 145 -11.08 -2.07 8.22
N VAL A 146 -11.78 -0.95 8.03
CA VAL A 146 -12.74 -0.42 9.02
C VAL A 146 -13.91 -1.39 9.25
N ALA A 147 -14.40 -2.03 8.19
CA ALA A 147 -15.50 -3.00 8.28
C ALA A 147 -15.13 -4.32 8.97
N MET A 148 -13.83 -4.65 9.06
CA MET A 148 -13.36 -5.91 9.67
C MET A 148 -13.37 -5.92 11.19
N GLY A 149 -13.54 -4.78 11.86
CA GLY A 149 -13.63 -4.72 13.33
C GLY A 149 -14.79 -5.55 13.88
N SER A 150 -14.65 -6.08 15.10
CA SER A 150 -15.66 -6.96 15.73
C SER A 150 -16.98 -6.28 16.07
N LYS A 151 -17.02 -4.95 16.07
CA LYS A 151 -18.21 -4.18 16.47
C LYS A 151 -19.08 -3.84 15.26
N PRO A 152 -20.41 -3.99 15.34
CA PRO A 152 -21.33 -3.65 14.25
C PRO A 152 -21.26 -2.16 13.83
N ARG A 153 -20.78 -1.29 14.74
CA ARG A 153 -20.50 0.13 14.43
C ARG A 153 -19.43 0.29 13.35
N GLY A 154 -18.48 -0.64 13.21
CA GLY A 154 -17.43 -0.60 12.19
C GLY A 154 -17.99 -0.74 10.77
N THR A 155 -18.96 -1.64 10.57
CA THR A 155 -19.62 -1.82 9.27
C THR A 155 -20.43 -0.59 8.85
N VAL A 156 -21.13 0.05 9.79
CA VAL A 156 -21.88 1.29 9.52
C VAL A 156 -20.92 2.44 9.19
N ALA A 157 -19.80 2.55 9.91
CA ALA A 157 -18.78 3.55 9.61
C ALA A 157 -18.17 3.34 8.21
N ALA A 158 -17.81 2.11 7.85
CA ALA A 158 -17.29 1.78 6.53
C ALA A 158 -18.27 2.15 5.40
N PHE A 159 -19.56 1.89 5.60
CA PHE A 159 -20.60 2.29 4.63
C PHE A 159 -20.65 3.81 4.43
N ASN A 160 -20.61 4.58 5.52
CA ASN A 160 -20.56 6.05 5.44
C ASN A 160 -19.30 6.55 4.72
N TYR A 161 -18.16 5.91 4.97
CA TYR A 161 -16.91 6.25 4.29
C TYR A 161 -16.95 5.93 2.78
N ILE A 162 -17.57 4.82 2.38
CA ILE A 162 -17.77 4.49 0.96
C ILE A 162 -18.63 5.55 0.29
N ILE A 163 -19.77 5.94 0.89
CA ILE A 163 -20.64 6.99 0.33
C ILE A 163 -19.88 8.30 0.17
N MET A 164 -19.15 8.73 1.21
CA MET A 164 -18.35 9.94 1.15
C MET A 164 -17.24 9.85 0.09
N GLY A 165 -16.62 8.68 -0.03
CA GLY A 165 -15.60 8.39 -1.03
C GLY A 165 -16.12 8.45 -2.46
N THR A 166 -17.34 7.96 -2.73
CA THR A 166 -17.95 8.02 -4.08
C THR A 166 -18.35 9.43 -4.53
N ILE A 167 -18.37 10.40 -3.62
CA ILE A 167 -18.72 11.80 -3.92
C ILE A 167 -17.48 12.64 -4.26
N GLY A 168 -16.31 12.28 -3.71
CA GLY A 168 -15.04 12.98 -3.94
C GLY A 168 -14.41 12.65 -5.28
#